data_AF-Q2UHH8-F1
#
_entry.id   AF-Q2UHH8-F1
#
_cell.length_a   1.000
_cell.length_b   1.000
_cell.length_c   1.000
_cell.angle_alpha   90.00
_cell.angle_beta   90.00
_cell.angle_gamma   90.00
#
_symmetry.space_group_name_H-M   'P 1'
#
loop_
_entity.id
_entity.type
_entity.pdbx_description
1 polymer ?
#
loop_
_entity_poly.entity_id
_entity_poly.type
_entity_poly.pdbx_seq_one_letter_code
_entity_poly.pdbx_strand_id
1 'polypeptide(L)'
;MNIHDISFTSLGLVVLDEIRLPHKNPLTDILGGSGAYGWMIHVGNDFPKPIEDRLQSWDVTLVIERESDEPSTRGLLEYKDTTFGRATYFSSLKLIEPLPYCRQTLLIINLVDVLSTT
;
A
#
# COMPACT_ATOMS: atom_id res chain seq x y z
N MET A 1 -2.89 16.41 18.41
CA MET A 1 -2.47 16.55 16.99
C MET A 1 -3.21 17.75 16.44
N ASN A 2 -2.49 18.81 16.02
CA ASN A 2 -3.11 19.99 15.42
C ASN A 2 -3.30 19.70 13.93
N ILE A 3 -4.55 19.48 13.53
CA ILE A 3 -4.97 19.07 12.17
C ILE A 3 -4.95 20.22 11.15
N HIS A 4 -4.48 21.42 11.53
CA HIS A 4 -4.50 22.60 10.68
C HIS A 4 -3.31 22.73 9.71
N ASP A 5 -2.26 21.90 9.81
CA ASP A 5 -1.07 21.95 8.95
C ASP A 5 -1.06 20.88 7.84
N ILE A 6 -2.25 20.46 7.45
CA ILE A 6 -2.50 19.29 6.63
C ILE A 6 -2.85 19.79 5.20
N SER A 7 -1.88 19.79 4.27
CA SER A 7 -2.04 20.34 2.91
C SER A 7 -2.76 19.44 1.89
N PHE A 8 -2.59 18.10 1.93
CA PHE A 8 -3.32 17.13 1.10
C PHE A 8 -3.29 15.72 1.74
N THR A 9 -4.40 14.98 1.68
CA THR A 9 -4.42 13.56 2.09
C THR A 9 -4.61 12.66 0.88
N SER A 10 -3.91 11.54 0.84
CA SER A 10 -4.19 10.43 -0.07
C SER A 10 -4.90 9.33 0.71
N LEU A 11 -6.02 8.83 0.17
CA LEU A 11 -6.79 7.75 0.77
C LEU A 11 -6.60 6.50 -0.10
N GLY A 12 -6.06 5.46 0.49
CA GLY A 12 -5.69 4.25 -0.24
C GLY A 12 -5.02 3.22 0.66
N LEU A 13 -4.77 2.05 0.09
CA LEU A 13 -4.06 0.99 0.79
C LEU A 13 -2.55 1.22 0.70
N VAL A 14 -1.83 0.82 1.76
CA VAL A 14 -0.39 0.55 1.68
C VAL A 14 -0.22 -0.92 1.33
N VAL A 15 0.56 -1.18 0.28
CA VAL A 15 0.84 -2.53 -0.19
C VAL A 15 2.35 -2.72 -0.24
N LEU A 16 2.82 -3.86 0.25
CA LEU A 16 4.20 -4.30 0.05
C LEU A 16 4.23 -5.21 -1.18
N ASP A 17 4.70 -4.67 -2.29
CA ASP A 17 4.81 -5.41 -3.53
C ASP A 17 6.04 -6.33 -3.52
N GLU A 18 5.84 -7.54 -4.01
CA GLU A 18 6.89 -8.43 -4.49
C GLU A 18 6.97 -8.31 -6.01
N ILE A 19 8.11 -7.85 -6.52
CA ILE A 19 8.35 -7.72 -7.96
C ILE A 19 9.21 -8.87 -8.44
N ARG A 20 8.69 -9.63 -9.41
CA ARG A 20 9.41 -10.71 -10.09
C ARG A 20 9.72 -10.31 -11.53
N LEU A 21 11.02 -10.30 -11.85
CA LEU A 21 11.53 -10.10 -13.21
C LEU A 21 12.16 -11.41 -13.70
N PRO A 22 12.12 -11.72 -15.01
CA PRO A 22 12.71 -12.95 -15.53
C PRO A 22 14.21 -13.03 -15.24
N HIS A 23 14.65 -14.19 -14.77
CA HIS A 23 16.06 -14.48 -14.46
C HIS A 23 16.69 -13.55 -13.40
N LYS A 24 15.87 -12.88 -12.56
CA LYS A 24 16.32 -12.07 -11.42
C LYS A 24 15.74 -12.63 -10.13
N ASN A 25 16.43 -12.37 -9.03
CA ASN A 25 15.88 -12.63 -7.71
C ASN A 25 14.67 -11.72 -7.47
N PRO A 26 13.61 -12.22 -6.80
CA PRO A 26 12.47 -11.38 -6.42
C PRO A 26 12.91 -10.16 -5.60
N LEU A 27 12.29 -9.01 -5.88
CA LEU A 27 12.41 -7.81 -5.06
C LEU A 27 11.24 -7.81 -4.09
N THR A 28 11.50 -8.02 -2.80
CA THR A 28 10.46 -8.02 -1.77
C THR A 28 10.39 -6.66 -1.09
N ASP A 29 9.27 -6.41 -0.40
CA ASP A 29 9.08 -5.23 0.45
C ASP A 29 9.20 -3.92 -0.35
N ILE A 30 8.69 -3.91 -1.58
CA ILE A 30 8.61 -2.70 -2.39
C ILE A 30 7.36 -1.92 -1.97
N LEU A 31 7.54 -0.68 -1.52
CA LEU A 31 6.43 0.17 -1.12
C LEU A 31 5.55 0.54 -2.33
N GLY A 32 4.28 0.18 -2.27
CA GLY A 32 3.26 0.46 -3.28
C GLY A 32 1.91 0.86 -2.66
N GLY A 33 0.91 1.06 -3.52
CA GLY A 33 -0.43 1.51 -3.15
C GLY A 33 -0.55 3.02 -2.94
N SER A 34 -1.73 3.58 -3.25
CA SER A 34 -1.96 5.04 -3.18
C SER A 34 -1.92 5.60 -1.75
N GLY A 35 -2.11 4.75 -0.74
CA GLY A 35 -2.02 5.14 0.67
C GLY A 35 -0.59 5.39 1.15
N ALA A 36 0.43 4.93 0.42
CA ALA A 36 1.83 5.06 0.82
C ALA A 36 2.32 6.52 0.92
N TYR A 37 1.61 7.45 0.30
CA TYR A 37 1.92 8.89 0.31
C TYR A 37 0.92 9.70 1.14
N GLY A 38 0.11 9.05 1.98
CA GLY A 38 -0.90 9.66 2.86
C GLY A 38 -0.42 9.83 4.31
N TRP A 39 -1.17 10.60 5.10
CA TRP A 39 -0.81 10.93 6.48
C TRP A 39 -1.14 9.86 7.51
N MET A 40 -1.95 8.87 7.15
CA MET A 40 -2.32 7.76 8.02
C MET A 40 -2.27 6.47 7.22
N ILE A 41 -1.44 5.54 7.65
CA ILE A 41 -1.30 4.23 7.04
C ILE A 41 -1.67 3.15 8.05
N HIS A 42 -2.38 2.12 7.57
CA HIS A 42 -2.68 0.93 8.34
C HIS A 42 -1.80 -0.21 7.83
N VAL A 43 -0.97 -0.77 8.69
CA VAL A 43 0.00 -1.81 8.34
C VAL A 43 -0.16 -3.00 9.28
N GLY A 44 0.33 -4.17 8.86
CA GLY A 44 0.26 -5.36 9.69
C GLY A 44 1.46 -5.49 10.63
N ASN A 45 1.46 -6.58 11.39
CA ASN A 45 2.48 -6.87 12.39
C ASN A 45 3.89 -7.12 11.81
N ASP A 46 3.98 -7.45 10.53
CA ASP A 46 5.22 -7.74 9.81
C ASP A 46 5.76 -6.56 8.99
N PHE A 47 5.20 -5.35 9.16
CA PHE A 47 5.59 -4.20 8.35
C PHE A 47 7.08 -3.84 8.54
N PRO A 48 7.92 -3.82 7.48
CA PRO A 48 9.36 -3.71 7.60
C PRO A 48 9.82 -2.39 8.20
N LYS A 49 10.62 -2.46 9.27
CA LYS A 49 11.22 -1.28 9.92
C LYS A 49 12.01 -0.37 8.97
N PRO A 50 12.80 -0.88 8.00
CA PRO A 50 13.49 -0.01 7.04
C PRO A 50 12.55 0.85 6.17
N ILE A 51 11.34 0.36 5.88
CA ILE A 51 10.35 1.13 5.10
C ILE A 51 9.72 2.20 5.97
N GLU A 52 9.35 1.86 7.21
CA GLU A 52 8.88 2.83 8.18
C GLU A 52 9.90 3.97 8.37
N ASP A 53 11.18 3.64 8.58
CA ASP A 53 12.23 4.65 8.79
C ASP A 53 12.37 5.54 7.55
N ARG A 54 12.24 4.95 6.35
CA ARG A 54 12.23 5.70 5.09
C ARG A 54 11.04 6.65 4.98
N LEU A 55 9.82 6.20 5.33
CA LEU A 55 8.62 7.04 5.33
C LEU A 55 8.75 8.19 6.33
N GLN A 56 9.28 7.93 7.52
CA GLN A 56 9.52 8.95 8.54
C GLN A 56 10.56 9.99 8.07
N SER A 57 11.50 9.61 7.21
CA SER A 57 12.50 10.53 6.66
C SER A 57 11.97 11.55 5.64
N TRP A 58 10.75 11.38 5.13
CA TRP A 58 10.19 12.22 4.08
C TRP A 58 9.68 13.59 4.55
N ASP A 59 9.86 13.91 5.84
CA ASP A 59 9.40 15.17 6.44
C ASP A 59 7.89 15.40 6.22
N VAL A 60 7.12 14.32 6.34
CA VAL A 60 5.65 14.33 6.26
C VAL A 60 5.05 13.99 7.62
N THR A 61 3.87 14.54 7.90
CA THR A 61 3.05 14.10 9.03
C THR A 61 2.59 12.67 8.78
N LEU A 62 3.20 11.69 9.46
CA LEU A 62 2.93 10.26 9.30
C LEU A 62 2.36 9.66 10.60
N VAL A 63 1.17 9.07 10.49
CA VAL A 63 0.54 8.24 11.52
C VAL A 63 0.54 6.80 11.03
N ILE A 64 1.13 5.89 11.81
CA ILE A 64 1.16 4.47 11.51
C ILE A 64 0.30 3.75 12.54
N GLU A 65 -0.82 3.19 12.08
CA GLU A 65 -1.62 2.26 12.86
C GLU A 65 -1.18 0.83 12.51
N ARG A 66 -0.99 0.00 13.54
CA ARG A 66 -0.54 -1.38 13.37
C ARG A 66 -1.60 -2.34 13.86
N GLU A 67 -1.99 -3.26 12.98
CA GLU A 67 -2.76 -4.43 13.36
C GLU A 67 -1.82 -5.48 13.96
N SER A 68 -2.11 -5.95 15.19
CA SER A 68 -1.22 -6.86 15.90
C SER A 68 -1.32 -8.29 15.38
N ASP A 69 -2.49 -8.66 14.86
CA ASP A 69 -2.84 -10.06 14.60
C ASP A 69 -2.81 -10.43 13.11
N GLU A 70 -2.80 -9.44 12.20
CA GLU A 70 -2.82 -9.64 10.76
C GLU A 70 -1.52 -9.15 10.10
N PRO A 71 -1.02 -9.86 9.06
CA PRO A 71 0.13 -9.42 8.29
C PRO A 71 -0.23 -8.25 7.37
N SER A 72 0.78 -7.49 6.96
CA SER A 72 0.67 -6.39 6.01
C SER A 72 0.14 -6.91 4.68
N THR A 73 -0.67 -6.09 3.99
CA THR A 73 -1.14 -6.44 2.65
C THR A 73 0.05 -6.52 1.68
N ARG A 74 0.11 -7.61 0.91
CA ARG A 74 1.16 -7.85 -0.09
C ARG A 74 0.57 -8.11 -1.47
N GLY A 75 1.13 -7.43 -2.46
CA GLY A 75 0.83 -7.62 -3.88
C GLY A 75 1.96 -8.35 -4.57
N LEU A 76 1.67 -9.20 -5.54
CA LEU A 76 2.66 -9.83 -6.41
C LEU A 76 2.54 -9.22 -7.81
N LEU A 77 3.63 -8.64 -8.27
CA LEU A 77 3.80 -8.11 -9.62
C LEU A 77 4.80 -8.99 -10.38
N GLU A 78 4.28 -9.80 -11.30
CA GLU A 78 5.11 -10.67 -12.14
C GLU A 78 5.19 -10.12 -13.57
N TYR A 79 6.39 -9.74 -13.98
CA TYR A 79 6.66 -9.22 -15.33
C TYR A 79 7.18 -10.34 -16.24
N LYS A 80 6.73 -10.31 -17.50
CA LYS A 80 7.17 -11.27 -18.53
C LYS A 80 8.57 -10.99 -19.08
N ASP A 81 9.01 -9.75 -18.95
CA ASP A 81 10.30 -9.25 -19.43
C ASP A 81 10.77 -8.08 -18.55
N THR A 82 11.95 -7.54 -18.87
CA THR A 82 12.57 -6.43 -18.13
C THR A 82 12.21 -5.05 -18.70
N THR A 83 11.31 -4.97 -19.67
CA THR A 83 10.86 -3.69 -20.26
C THR A 83 9.79 -2.99 -19.41
N PHE A 84 9.38 -3.62 -18.29
CA PHE A 84 8.32 -3.15 -17.39
C PHE A 84 7.00 -2.87 -18.13
N GLY A 85 6.73 -3.62 -19.21
CA GLY A 85 5.48 -3.55 -19.95
C GLY A 85 4.32 -4.21 -19.21
N ARG A 86 3.76 -5.28 -19.77
CA ARG A 86 2.60 -5.95 -19.18
C ARG A 86 3.00 -6.77 -17.95
N ALA A 87 2.52 -6.37 -16.78
CA ALA A 87 2.60 -7.14 -15.55
C ALA A 87 1.35 -8.01 -15.36
N THR A 88 1.53 -9.16 -14.71
CA THR A 88 0.43 -9.94 -14.14
C THR A 88 0.37 -9.64 -12.66
N TYR A 89 -0.80 -9.21 -12.19
CA TYR A 89 -1.03 -8.89 -10.78
C TYR A 89 -1.72 -10.05 -10.08
N PHE A 90 -1.18 -10.44 -8.93
CA PHE A 90 -1.83 -11.36 -8.01
C PHE A 90 -1.88 -10.71 -6.62
N SER A 91 -3.07 -10.55 -6.05
CA SER A 91 -3.18 -10.21 -4.63
C SER A 91 -2.99 -11.49 -3.82
N SER A 92 -1.92 -11.58 -3.05
CA SER A 92 -1.59 -12.81 -2.30
C SER A 92 -2.12 -12.83 -0.87
N LEU A 93 -2.68 -11.73 -0.35
CA LEU A 93 -3.12 -11.63 1.04
C LEU A 93 -4.49 -10.96 1.21
N LYS A 94 -5.18 -11.38 2.28
CA LYS A 94 -6.39 -10.75 2.81
C LYS A 94 -6.07 -9.29 3.09
N LEU A 95 -6.91 -8.39 2.56
CA LEU A 95 -6.77 -6.96 2.84
C LEU A 95 -6.92 -6.75 4.35
N ILE A 96 -6.01 -5.98 4.96
CA ILE A 96 -6.27 -5.49 6.32
C ILE A 96 -7.51 -4.60 6.20
N GLU A 97 -8.54 -4.93 6.96
CA GLU A 97 -9.79 -4.19 6.93
C GLU A 97 -9.51 -2.70 7.21
N PRO A 98 -10.08 -1.80 6.41
CA PRO A 98 -9.94 -0.38 6.68
C PRO A 98 -10.56 -0.06 8.04
N LEU A 99 -9.91 0.84 8.76
CA LEU A 99 -10.37 1.31 10.06
C LEU A 99 -11.84 1.75 9.99
N PRO A 100 -12.61 1.60 11.08
CA PRO A 100 -14.03 1.97 11.10
C PRO A 100 -14.31 3.39 10.58
N TYR A 101 -13.40 4.33 10.84
CA TYR A 101 -13.47 5.72 10.37
C TYR A 101 -13.17 5.88 8.87
N CYS A 102 -12.33 5.03 8.29
CA CYS A 102 -12.03 5.01 6.85
C CYS A 102 -13.11 4.25 6.02
N ARG A 103 -14.00 3.48 6.66
CA ARG A 103 -15.10 2.79 5.94
C ARG A 103 -16.02 3.73 5.19
N GLN A 104 -16.22 4.96 5.66
CA GLN A 104 -17.04 5.96 4.94
C GLN A 104 -16.37 6.47 3.67
N THR A 105 -15.05 6.33 3.53
CA THR A 105 -14.33 6.71 2.30
C THR A 105 -14.15 5.53 1.32
N LEU A 106 -14.37 4.29 1.77
CA LEU A 106 -14.26 3.09 0.93
C LEU A 106 -15.35 2.98 -0.17
N LEU A 107 -16.31 3.91 -0.21
CA LEU A 107 -17.25 4.01 -1.31
C LEU A 107 -16.58 4.49 -2.62
N ILE A 108 -15.43 5.16 -2.55
CA ILE A 108 -14.78 5.77 -3.73
C ILE A 108 -13.84 4.78 -4.44
N ILE A 109 -13.22 3.83 -3.73
CA ILE A 109 -12.27 2.88 -4.34
C ILE A 109 -13.00 1.79 -5.13
N ASN A 110 -14.14 1.30 -4.64
CA ASN A 110 -14.98 0.34 -5.38
C ASN A 110 -15.50 0.88 -6.72
N LEU A 111 -15.46 2.20 -6.95
CA LEU A 111 -15.88 2.80 -8.22
C LEU A 111 -14.82 2.63 -9.32
N VAL A 112 -13.53 2.51 -8.97
CA VAL A 112 -12.44 2.36 -9.96
C VAL A 112 -12.35 0.91 -10.47
N ASP A 113 -12.64 -0.07 -9.61
CA ASP A 113 -12.70 -1.48 -10.05
C ASP A 113 -13.91 -1.76 -10.97
N VAL A 114 -15.04 -1.07 -10.77
CA VAL A 114 -16.23 -1.20 -11.63
C VAL A 114 -16.04 -0.55 -13.01
N LEU A 115 -15.20 0.49 -13.11
CA LEU A 115 -14.97 1.20 -14.38
C LEU A 115 -13.82 0.62 -15.22
N SER A 116 -13.06 -0.34 -14.68
CA SER A 116 -11.99 -1.03 -15.41
C SER A 116 -12.46 -2.32 -16.13
N THR A 117 -13.73 -2.70 -15.96
CA THR A 117 -14.34 -3.90 -16.56
C THR A 117 -15.47 -3.59 -17.57
N THR A 118 -15.58 -2.35 -18.04
CA THR A 118 -16.46 -1.94 -19.15
C THR A 118 -15.68 -1.34 -20.31
#